data_AF-A0A1F6VA46-F1
#
_entry.id   AF-A0A1F6VA46-F1
#
_cell.length_a   1.000
_cell.length_b   1.000
_cell.length_c   1.000
_cell.angle_alpha   90.00
_cell.angle_beta   90.00
_cell.angle_gamma   90.00
#
_symmetry.space_group_name_H-M   'P 1'
#
loop_
_entity.id
_entity.type
_entity.pdbx_description
1 polymer ?
#
loop_
_entity_poly.entity_id
_entity_poly.type
_entity_poly.pdbx_seq_one_letter_code
_entity_poly.pdbx_strand_id
1 'polypeptide(L)'
;MSKIEKALHRARGDRSLQIVPRAGTASQQLAPIPAAELASPEQRASAAREIALMLEPQLRSKTALDQERIIYPEMDEAGPVKAFREIRTKIVHRCAGRNCTIVVTSLHPKSGTSFVAFNLGVAFAFDAGKTALVMDCNLHHPSFHRLVLGGKRQGITDYLENPDMDIADIIYPVGIPRLRVVPAGDHREVPVEDFTSARMQQLMQVVKQRYNERYVILDSPPISQSADLQILMELCDYVILVVPYGKVTEAQLADAAKTIGEKKLMGIVFNGEPRPPGLRPGRDQRRSWWQRLWKSSGKGGS
;
A
#
# COMPACT_ATOMS: atom_id res chain seq x y z
N MET A 1 35.47 -55.13 -10.26
CA MET A 1 34.07 -54.64 -10.16
C MET A 1 33.81 -54.16 -8.75
N SER A 2 33.65 -52.85 -8.60
CA SER A 2 33.77 -52.11 -7.33
C SER A 2 32.46 -52.17 -6.52
N LYS A 3 32.59 -52.14 -5.19
CA LYS A 3 31.47 -52.15 -4.21
C LYS A 3 30.43 -51.02 -4.41
N ILE A 4 30.74 -50.03 -5.26
CA ILE A 4 29.89 -48.89 -5.61
C ILE A 4 28.80 -49.27 -6.64
N GLU A 5 29.07 -50.18 -7.58
CA GLU A 5 28.05 -50.64 -8.56
C GLU A 5 26.99 -51.54 -7.92
N LYS A 6 27.33 -52.26 -6.84
CA LYS A 6 26.39 -53.05 -6.04
C LYS A 6 25.44 -52.19 -5.18
N ALA A 7 25.76 -50.92 -4.96
CA ALA A 7 24.87 -49.99 -4.24
C ALA A 7 23.87 -49.31 -5.18
N LEU A 8 24.22 -49.09 -6.45
CA LEU A 8 23.33 -48.45 -7.43
C LEU A 8 22.23 -49.40 -7.96
N HIS A 9 22.47 -50.71 -7.96
CA HIS A 9 21.47 -51.71 -8.38
C HIS A 9 20.45 -52.10 -7.28
N ARG A 10 20.65 -51.70 -6.02
CA ARG A 10 19.71 -51.95 -4.92
C ARG A 10 18.64 -50.86 -4.71
N ALA A 11 18.72 -49.76 -5.47
CA ALA A 11 17.73 -48.67 -5.43
C ALA A 11 16.85 -48.60 -6.70
N ARG A 12 16.94 -49.61 -7.58
CA ARG A 12 16.07 -49.78 -8.76
C ARG A 12 15.43 -51.16 -8.72
N GLY A 13 14.40 -51.30 -7.90
CA GLY A 13 13.57 -52.51 -7.83
C GLY A 13 12.34 -52.26 -6.98
N ASP A 14 11.18 -52.32 -7.62
CA ASP A 14 9.84 -52.38 -7.04
C ASP A 14 9.35 -51.26 -6.11
N ARG A 15 8.84 -50.20 -6.75
CA ARG A 15 7.56 -49.59 -6.34
C ARG A 15 6.71 -49.31 -7.58
N SER A 16 5.97 -50.32 -7.99
CA SER A 16 4.77 -50.19 -8.81
C SER A 16 3.75 -49.34 -8.03
N LEU A 17 3.78 -48.03 -8.27
CA LEU A 17 2.77 -47.10 -7.76
C LEU A 17 1.44 -47.46 -8.42
N GLN A 18 0.61 -48.18 -7.68
CA GLN A 18 -0.80 -48.36 -7.99
C GLN A 18 -1.45 -46.97 -8.07
N ILE A 19 -1.75 -46.54 -9.28
CA ILE A 19 -2.63 -45.40 -9.54
C ILE A 19 -4.04 -45.86 -9.13
N VAL A 20 -4.43 -45.50 -7.91
CA VAL A 20 -5.84 -45.61 -7.49
C VAL A 20 -6.62 -44.56 -8.30
N PRO A 21 -7.61 -44.94 -9.11
CA PRO A 21 -8.40 -43.99 -9.86
C PRO A 21 -9.24 -43.19 -8.87
N ARG A 22 -8.94 -41.90 -8.73
CA ARG A 22 -9.74 -41.01 -7.89
C ARG A 22 -11.10 -40.84 -8.58
N ALA A 23 -12.12 -41.38 -7.94
CA ALA A 23 -13.52 -41.28 -8.34
C ALA A 23 -13.88 -39.84 -8.72
N GLY A 24 -14.57 -39.71 -9.86
CA GLY A 24 -15.08 -38.46 -10.37
C GLY A 24 -15.86 -37.71 -9.31
N THR A 25 -15.33 -36.58 -8.89
CA THR A 25 -16.12 -35.52 -8.27
C THR A 25 -16.40 -34.53 -9.38
N ALA A 26 -17.67 -34.44 -9.73
CA ALA A 26 -18.24 -33.59 -10.75
C ALA A 26 -17.63 -32.20 -10.74
N SER A 27 -17.53 -31.59 -11.93
CA SER A 27 -17.40 -30.15 -12.11
C SER A 27 -18.41 -29.42 -11.23
N GLN A 28 -18.01 -29.07 -10.01
CA GLN A 28 -18.68 -28.03 -9.26
C GLN A 28 -18.37 -26.74 -10.00
N GLN A 29 -19.30 -26.34 -10.86
CA GLN A 29 -19.53 -24.94 -11.16
C GLN A 29 -19.43 -24.21 -9.82
N LEU A 30 -18.35 -23.46 -9.64
CA LEU A 30 -18.23 -22.49 -8.57
C LEU A 30 -19.49 -21.63 -8.66
N ALA A 31 -20.38 -21.79 -7.69
CA ALA A 31 -21.52 -20.92 -7.55
C ALA A 31 -21.01 -19.47 -7.59
N PRO A 32 -21.75 -18.53 -8.21
CA PRO A 32 -21.39 -17.13 -8.13
C PRO A 32 -21.24 -16.78 -6.65
N ILE A 33 -20.04 -16.37 -6.24
CA ILE A 33 -19.81 -15.85 -4.90
C ILE A 33 -20.80 -14.69 -4.74
N PRO A 34 -21.63 -14.67 -3.68
CA PRO A 34 -22.57 -13.58 -3.47
C PRO A 34 -21.80 -12.27 -3.57
N ALA A 35 -22.21 -11.43 -4.52
CA ALA A 35 -21.75 -10.07 -4.60
C ALA A 35 -21.89 -9.47 -3.20
N ALA A 36 -20.77 -8.94 -2.67
CA ALA A 36 -20.64 -8.15 -1.46
C ALA A 36 -21.95 -7.99 -0.65
N GLU A 37 -21.95 -8.41 0.61
CA GLU A 37 -22.76 -7.73 1.61
C GLU A 37 -22.34 -6.25 1.61
N LEU A 38 -22.98 -5.53 0.71
CA LEU A 38 -23.03 -4.08 0.61
C LEU A 38 -23.45 -3.62 2.01
N ALA A 39 -22.53 -2.95 2.71
CA ALA A 39 -22.78 -2.40 4.05
C ALA A 39 -24.21 -1.86 4.13
N SER A 40 -24.93 -2.24 5.20
CA SER A 40 -26.36 -1.94 5.34
C SER A 40 -26.59 -0.42 5.22
N PRO A 41 -27.78 0.03 4.79
CA PRO A 41 -28.09 1.46 4.71
C PRO A 41 -27.78 2.22 6.01
N GLU A 42 -27.98 1.57 7.15
CA GLU A 42 -27.66 2.09 8.48
C GLU A 42 -26.15 2.24 8.71
N GLN A 43 -25.34 1.24 8.32
CA GLN A 43 -23.88 1.31 8.41
C GLN A 43 -23.30 2.42 7.53
N ARG A 44 -23.89 2.67 6.35
CA ARG A 44 -23.50 3.78 5.47
C ARG A 44 -23.87 5.14 6.07
N ALA A 45 -25.06 5.26 6.66
CA ALA A 45 -25.50 6.49 7.33
C ALA A 45 -24.64 6.81 8.56
N SER A 46 -24.25 5.80 9.34
CA SER A 46 -23.34 5.97 10.48
C SER A 46 -21.95 6.40 10.03
N ALA A 47 -21.37 5.73 9.03
CA ALA A 47 -20.07 6.12 8.47
C ALA A 47 -20.09 7.55 7.91
N ALA A 48 -21.14 7.94 7.20
CA ALA A 48 -21.29 9.30 6.69
C ALA A 48 -21.33 10.35 7.81
N ARG A 49 -21.97 10.05 8.95
CA ARG A 49 -21.99 10.94 10.14
C ARG A 49 -20.60 11.07 10.77
N GLU A 50 -19.90 9.96 11.00
CA GLU A 50 -18.54 9.98 11.58
C GLU A 50 -17.54 10.71 10.67
N ILE A 51 -17.67 10.53 9.35
CA ILE A 51 -16.88 11.24 8.35
C ILE A 51 -17.20 12.74 8.35
N ALA A 52 -18.47 13.11 8.46
CA ALA A 52 -18.88 14.52 8.54
C ALA A 52 -18.34 15.24 9.79
N LEU A 53 -18.06 14.48 10.87
CA LEU A 53 -17.42 15.00 12.08
C LEU A 53 -15.90 15.20 11.93
N MET A 54 -15.27 14.77 10.83
CA MET A 54 -13.87 15.07 10.54
C MET A 54 -13.69 16.54 10.14
N LEU A 55 -13.68 17.43 11.13
CA LEU A 55 -13.43 18.85 10.93
C LEU A 55 -11.98 19.11 10.54
N GLU A 56 -11.77 19.91 9.50
CA GLU A 56 -10.48 20.54 9.20
C GLU A 56 -10.46 21.94 9.80
N PRO A 57 -9.55 22.25 10.75
CA PRO A 57 -9.44 23.60 11.31
C PRO A 57 -9.12 24.65 10.23
N GLN A 58 -8.33 24.25 9.22
CA GLN A 58 -7.93 25.10 8.10
C GLN A 58 -7.69 24.23 6.87
N LEU A 59 -8.32 24.56 5.74
CA LEU A 59 -8.07 23.89 4.47
C LEU A 59 -6.79 24.41 3.82
N ARG A 60 -6.02 23.52 3.19
CA ARG A 60 -4.86 23.94 2.39
C ARG A 60 -5.33 24.59 1.09
N SER A 61 -4.69 25.70 0.73
CA SER A 61 -4.91 26.34 -0.57
C SER A 61 -4.30 25.48 -1.70
N LYS A 62 -4.83 25.61 -2.92
CA LYS A 62 -4.31 24.89 -4.09
C LYS A 62 -2.83 25.15 -4.32
N THR A 63 -2.39 26.40 -4.17
CA THR A 63 -0.98 26.79 -4.29
C THR A 63 -0.09 26.08 -3.26
N ALA A 64 -0.56 25.93 -2.01
CA ALA A 64 0.18 25.20 -0.98
C ALA A 64 0.25 23.70 -1.31
N LEU A 65 -0.82 23.13 -1.85
CA LEU A 65 -0.82 21.73 -2.32
C LEU A 65 0.16 21.53 -3.48
N ASP A 66 0.19 22.45 -4.45
CA ASP A 66 1.14 22.39 -5.58
C ASP A 66 2.60 22.48 -5.11
N GLN A 67 2.91 23.38 -4.16
CA GLN A 67 4.26 23.53 -3.60
C GLN A 67 4.75 22.26 -2.90
N GLU A 68 3.86 21.59 -2.17
CA GLU A 68 4.15 20.31 -1.49
C GLU A 68 3.99 19.09 -2.41
N ARG A 69 3.65 19.30 -3.69
CA ARG A 69 3.37 18.25 -4.68
C ARG A 69 2.27 17.28 -4.23
N ILE A 70 1.23 17.82 -3.61
CA ILE A 70 0.08 17.07 -3.12
C ILE A 70 -1.04 17.09 -4.17
N ILE A 71 -1.64 15.94 -4.42
CA ILE A 71 -2.74 15.84 -5.36
C ILE A 71 -4.05 16.46 -4.87
N TYR A 72 -4.88 17.01 -5.75
CA TYR A 72 -6.23 17.49 -5.42
C TYR A 72 -7.22 17.21 -6.57
N PRO A 73 -8.54 17.13 -6.30
CA PRO A 73 -9.53 16.66 -7.27
C PRO A 73 -9.60 17.46 -8.57
N GLU A 74 -9.37 18.78 -8.50
CA GLU A 74 -9.51 19.73 -9.62
C GLU A 74 -8.28 19.81 -10.52
N MET A 75 -7.21 19.09 -10.23
CA MET A 75 -6.06 19.01 -11.13
C MET A 75 -6.39 18.24 -12.42
N ASP A 76 -5.67 18.58 -13.49
CA ASP A 76 -5.80 17.92 -14.79
C ASP A 76 -5.64 16.38 -14.71
N GLU A 77 -6.59 15.66 -15.32
CA GLU A 77 -6.64 14.20 -15.34
C GLU A 77 -5.52 13.56 -16.17
N ALA A 78 -4.79 14.32 -16.99
CA ALA A 78 -3.62 13.81 -17.70
C ALA A 78 -2.36 13.64 -16.80
N GLY A 79 -2.47 13.92 -15.50
CA GLY A 79 -1.36 13.99 -14.55
C GLY A 79 -1.33 12.91 -13.46
N PRO A 80 -0.57 13.15 -12.37
CA PRO A 80 -0.40 12.19 -11.27
C PRO A 80 -1.73 11.79 -10.62
N VAL A 81 -2.75 12.66 -10.65
CA VAL A 81 -4.09 12.37 -10.12
C VAL A 81 -4.68 11.09 -10.69
N LYS A 82 -4.62 10.90 -12.01
CA LYS A 82 -5.17 9.71 -12.67
C LYS A 82 -4.44 8.45 -12.24
N ALA A 83 -3.10 8.50 -12.18
CA ALA A 83 -2.30 7.37 -11.71
C ALA A 83 -2.69 6.97 -10.27
N PHE A 84 -2.83 7.93 -9.35
CA PHE A 84 -3.25 7.64 -7.98
C PHE A 84 -4.71 7.15 -7.90
N ARG A 85 -5.64 7.66 -8.73
CA ARG A 85 -7.02 7.14 -8.82
C ARG A 85 -7.04 5.70 -9.32
N GLU A 86 -6.19 5.34 -10.29
CA GLU A 86 -6.05 3.98 -10.79
C GLU A 86 -5.48 3.05 -9.72
N ILE A 87 -4.42 3.47 -9.01
CA ILE A 87 -3.83 2.72 -7.90
C ILE A 87 -4.88 2.47 -6.81
N ARG A 88 -5.57 3.53 -6.36
CA ARG A 88 -6.68 3.43 -5.40
C ARG A 88 -7.72 2.42 -5.83
N THR A 89 -8.18 2.47 -7.08
CA THR A 89 -9.22 1.57 -7.60
C THR A 89 -8.80 0.10 -7.50
N LYS A 90 -7.54 -0.21 -7.85
CA LYS A 90 -6.97 -1.56 -7.71
C LYS A 90 -6.91 -2.01 -6.26
N ILE A 91 -6.50 -1.11 -5.35
CA ILE A 91 -6.45 -1.40 -3.91
C ILE A 91 -7.85 -1.69 -3.36
N VAL A 92 -8.84 -0.81 -3.62
CA VAL A 92 -10.22 -0.98 -3.14
C VAL A 92 -10.78 -2.34 -3.56
N HIS A 93 -10.54 -2.73 -4.82
CA HIS A 93 -10.96 -4.04 -5.33
C HIS A 93 -10.27 -5.17 -4.58
N ARG A 94 -8.95 -5.07 -4.33
CA ARG A 94 -8.18 -6.11 -3.64
C ARG A 94 -8.54 -6.25 -2.16
N CYS A 95 -8.82 -5.14 -1.48
CA CYS A 95 -9.29 -5.12 -0.08
C CYS A 95 -10.80 -5.41 0.06
N ALA A 96 -11.51 -5.67 -1.05
CA ALA A 96 -12.94 -5.97 -1.09
C ALA A 96 -13.83 -4.94 -0.35
N GLY A 97 -13.46 -3.66 -0.41
CA GLY A 97 -14.20 -2.58 0.25
C GLY A 97 -14.19 -2.62 1.79
N ARG A 98 -13.22 -3.31 2.41
CA ARG A 98 -13.04 -3.36 3.86
C ARG A 98 -11.87 -2.46 4.31
N ASN A 99 -11.78 -2.24 5.61
CA ASN A 99 -10.61 -1.62 6.24
C ASN A 99 -9.33 -2.34 5.83
N CYS A 100 -8.32 -1.58 5.44
CA CYS A 100 -7.13 -2.13 4.82
C CYS A 100 -5.89 -1.35 5.25
N THR A 101 -4.83 -2.06 5.66
CA THR A 101 -3.55 -1.48 6.03
C THR A 101 -2.49 -1.82 5.01
N ILE A 102 -1.81 -0.78 4.54
CA ILE A 102 -0.90 -0.86 3.42
C ILE A 102 0.42 -0.26 3.84
N VAL A 103 1.49 -1.03 3.75
CA VAL A 103 2.84 -0.50 3.85
C VAL A 103 3.28 -0.02 2.48
N VAL A 104 3.83 1.18 2.41
CA VAL A 104 4.49 1.69 1.22
C VAL A 104 5.98 1.72 1.53
N THR A 105 6.76 0.97 0.76
CA THR A 105 8.23 0.87 0.94
C THR A 105 8.92 1.04 -0.42
N SER A 106 10.25 1.04 -0.44
CA SER A 106 11.05 1.18 -1.66
C SER A 106 12.32 0.35 -1.58
N LEU A 107 13.00 0.15 -2.70
CA LEU A 107 14.31 -0.51 -2.70
C LEU A 107 15.44 0.38 -2.17
N HIS A 108 15.35 1.69 -2.40
CA HIS A 108 16.42 2.63 -2.08
C HIS A 108 15.90 3.88 -1.35
N PRO A 109 16.72 4.51 -0.50
CA PRO A 109 16.42 5.84 0.02
C PRO A 109 16.10 6.84 -1.11
N LYS A 110 15.28 7.86 -0.80
CA LYS A 110 14.92 8.93 -1.75
C LYS A 110 14.19 8.44 -3.03
N SER A 111 13.51 7.29 -2.96
CA SER A 111 12.66 6.77 -4.05
C SER A 111 11.30 7.46 -4.17
N GLY A 112 10.95 8.33 -3.21
CA GLY A 112 9.67 9.01 -3.14
C GLY A 112 8.57 8.20 -2.45
N THR A 113 8.93 7.27 -1.57
CA THR A 113 8.02 6.47 -0.75
C THR A 113 7.01 7.33 -0.01
N SER A 114 7.47 8.29 0.79
CA SER A 114 6.61 9.21 1.55
C SER A 114 5.70 10.05 0.65
N PHE A 115 6.18 10.43 -0.54
CA PHE A 115 5.37 11.13 -1.55
C PHE A 115 4.23 10.23 -2.07
N VAL A 116 4.53 8.97 -2.41
CA VAL A 116 3.54 8.00 -2.87
C VAL A 116 2.55 7.66 -1.74
N ALA A 117 3.05 7.41 -0.53
CA ALA A 117 2.25 7.09 0.65
C ALA A 117 1.23 8.19 0.96
N PHE A 118 1.68 9.44 1.05
CA PHE A 118 0.81 10.56 1.36
C PHE A 118 -0.24 10.80 0.26
N ASN A 119 0.19 10.87 -1.01
CA ASN A 119 -0.72 11.10 -2.14
C ASN A 119 -1.69 9.93 -2.37
N LEU A 120 -1.30 8.70 -2.01
CA LEU A 120 -2.23 7.58 -1.98
C LEU A 120 -3.33 7.81 -0.95
N GLY A 121 -2.99 8.30 0.25
CA GLY A 121 -3.96 8.69 1.27
C GLY A 121 -4.91 9.78 0.78
N VAL A 122 -4.39 10.79 0.09
CA VAL A 122 -5.20 11.85 -0.53
C VAL A 122 -6.14 11.28 -1.60
N ALA A 123 -5.69 10.31 -2.40
CA ALA A 123 -6.52 9.68 -3.41
C ALA A 123 -7.72 8.95 -2.80
N PHE A 124 -7.51 8.25 -1.67
CA PHE A 124 -8.60 7.65 -0.89
C PHE A 124 -9.56 8.71 -0.36
N ALA A 125 -9.01 9.81 0.16
CA ALA A 125 -9.78 10.93 0.65
C ALA A 125 -10.64 11.62 -0.44
N PHE A 126 -10.38 11.44 -1.73
CA PHE A 126 -11.27 11.95 -2.78
C PHE A 126 -12.66 11.30 -2.81
N ASP A 127 -12.78 10.07 -2.29
CA ASP A 127 -14.07 9.38 -2.18
C ASP A 127 -14.77 9.81 -0.88
N ALA A 128 -16.03 10.24 -0.98
CA ALA A 128 -16.80 10.72 0.16
C ALA A 128 -17.11 9.61 1.18
N GLY A 129 -17.12 8.34 0.75
CA GLY A 129 -17.38 7.19 1.63
C GLY A 129 -16.14 6.62 2.31
N LYS A 130 -14.94 7.13 2.00
CA LYS A 130 -13.67 6.55 2.46
C LYS A 130 -12.88 7.53 3.29
N THR A 131 -12.16 7.01 4.27
CA THR A 131 -11.20 7.78 5.07
C THR A 131 -9.81 7.21 4.93
N ALA A 132 -8.82 8.09 5.06
CA ALA A 132 -7.43 7.71 5.04
C ALA A 132 -6.70 8.19 6.29
N LEU A 133 -5.80 7.35 6.78
CA LEU A 133 -4.78 7.72 7.73
C LEU A 133 -3.43 7.39 7.15
N VAL A 134 -2.53 8.36 7.20
CA VAL A 134 -1.14 8.14 6.81
C VAL A 134 -0.27 8.25 8.07
N MET A 135 0.52 7.22 8.34
CA MET A 135 1.44 7.13 9.47
C MET A 135 2.89 7.18 8.98
N ASP A 136 3.71 7.98 9.63
CA ASP A 136 5.15 8.08 9.36
C ASP A 136 5.91 7.03 10.18
N CYS A 137 6.13 5.85 9.59
CA CYS A 137 6.88 4.76 10.24
C CYS A 137 8.36 4.74 9.81
N ASN A 138 8.83 5.75 9.07
CA ASN A 138 10.22 5.88 8.68
C ASN A 138 10.98 6.76 9.69
N LEU A 139 11.28 6.18 10.86
CA LEU A 139 11.91 6.89 11.98
C LEU A 139 13.30 7.47 11.64
N HIS A 140 14.01 6.85 10.68
CA HIS A 140 15.31 7.33 10.21
C HIS A 140 15.19 8.64 9.43
N HIS A 141 14.15 8.78 8.61
CA HIS A 141 13.94 9.93 7.72
C HIS A 141 12.49 10.44 7.72
N PRO A 142 11.95 10.85 8.88
CA PRO A 142 10.55 11.22 9.01
C PRO A 142 10.27 12.52 8.29
N SER A 143 9.12 12.58 7.62
CA SER A 143 8.80 13.65 6.69
C SER A 143 7.39 14.19 6.81
N PHE A 144 6.50 13.58 7.59
CA PHE A 144 5.09 14.01 7.66
C PHE A 144 4.81 15.08 8.71
N HIS A 145 5.71 15.34 9.65
CA HIS A 145 5.54 16.42 10.64
C HIS A 145 5.34 17.81 9.99
N ARG A 146 5.93 18.06 8.81
CA ARG A 146 5.72 19.31 8.05
C ARG A 146 4.30 19.46 7.47
N LEU A 147 3.54 18.36 7.40
CA LEU A 147 2.19 18.34 6.84
C LEU A 147 1.14 18.66 7.92
N VAL A 148 1.49 18.48 9.19
CA VAL A 148 0.63 18.71 10.36
C VAL A 148 0.34 20.20 10.53
N LEU A 149 -0.94 20.54 10.62
CA LEU A 149 -1.36 21.91 10.92
C LEU A 149 -1.10 22.23 12.39
N GLY A 150 -0.63 23.45 12.66
CA GLY A 150 -0.33 23.91 14.03
C GLY A 150 1.04 23.48 14.56
N GLY A 151 1.89 22.85 13.74
CA GLY A 151 3.30 22.61 14.08
C GLY A 151 3.54 21.60 15.20
N LYS A 152 2.51 20.87 15.63
CA LYS A 152 2.65 19.77 16.59
C LYS A 152 3.50 18.64 15.98
N ARG A 153 4.34 18.03 16.80
CA ARG A 153 5.30 17.01 16.36
C ARG A 153 5.15 15.66 17.06
N GLN A 154 4.46 15.62 18.19
CA GLN A 154 4.19 14.38 18.94
C GLN A 154 3.52 13.36 18.01
N GLY A 155 4.00 12.14 17.99
CA GLY A 155 3.65 11.14 17.00
C GLY A 155 3.65 9.73 17.55
N ILE A 156 3.90 8.76 16.66
CA ILE A 156 3.87 7.33 16.99
C ILE A 156 4.85 7.01 18.12
N THR A 157 6.08 7.53 18.06
CA THR A 157 7.11 7.21 19.05
C THR A 157 6.76 7.77 20.42
N ASP A 158 6.29 9.02 20.52
CA ASP A 158 5.84 9.61 21.79
C ASP A 158 4.68 8.83 22.41
N TYR A 159 3.74 8.34 21.58
CA TYR A 159 2.63 7.53 22.04
C TYR A 159 3.09 6.16 22.55
N LEU A 160 4.04 5.51 21.88
CA LEU A 160 4.54 4.20 22.29
C LEU A 160 5.33 4.27 23.61
N GLU A 161 6.11 5.34 23.82
CA GLU A 161 6.88 5.55 25.05
C GLU A 161 6.01 5.98 26.24
N ASN A 162 4.98 6.79 26.03
CA ASN A 162 4.15 7.33 27.10
C ASN A 162 2.81 6.58 27.24
N PRO A 163 2.63 5.73 28.26
CA PRO A 163 1.41 4.94 28.45
C PRO A 163 0.13 5.79 28.65
N ASP A 164 0.27 7.00 29.19
CA ASP A 164 -0.84 7.89 29.52
C ASP A 164 -1.31 8.75 28.34
N MET A 165 -0.55 8.76 27.24
CA MET A 165 -0.91 9.52 26.04
C MET A 165 -2.10 8.87 25.31
N ASP A 166 -3.09 9.68 24.90
CA ASP A 166 -4.24 9.21 24.12
C ASP A 166 -3.88 9.13 22.62
N ILE A 167 -4.49 8.19 21.92
CA ILE A 167 -4.43 8.06 20.45
C ILE A 167 -4.91 9.35 19.78
N ALA A 168 -5.88 10.06 20.37
CA ALA A 168 -6.39 11.33 19.82
C ALA A 168 -5.32 12.43 19.75
N ASP A 169 -4.31 12.39 20.63
CA ASP A 169 -3.29 13.43 20.74
C ASP A 169 -2.26 13.39 19.59
N ILE A 170 -2.12 12.24 18.92
CA ILE A 170 -1.14 12.03 17.85
C ILE A 170 -1.76 12.02 16.44
N ILE A 171 -3.09 12.10 16.33
CA ILE A 171 -3.80 12.08 15.04
C ILE A 171 -4.17 13.50 14.64
N TYR A 172 -3.52 14.02 13.61
CA TYR A 172 -3.67 15.43 13.22
C TYR A 172 -4.44 15.63 11.91
N PRO A 173 -5.19 16.74 11.82
CA PRO A 173 -5.67 17.26 10.54
C PRO A 173 -4.50 17.84 9.72
N VAL A 174 -4.63 17.79 8.40
CA VAL A 174 -3.62 18.28 7.44
C VAL A 174 -4.16 19.29 6.43
N GLY A 175 -5.41 19.71 6.60
CA GLY A 175 -6.11 20.62 5.72
C GLY A 175 -6.63 19.96 4.44
N ILE A 176 -6.81 18.64 4.50
CA ILE A 176 -7.38 17.80 3.44
C ILE A 176 -8.52 17.00 4.06
N PRO A 177 -9.78 17.21 3.65
CA PRO A 177 -10.92 16.51 4.23
C PRO A 177 -10.74 15.00 4.16
N ARG A 178 -11.18 14.27 5.20
CA ARG A 178 -11.14 12.79 5.29
C ARG A 178 -9.74 12.17 5.37
N LEU A 179 -8.69 12.98 5.43
CA LEU A 179 -7.32 12.54 5.60
C LEU A 179 -6.79 12.98 6.97
N ARG A 180 -6.18 12.06 7.70
CA ARG A 180 -5.46 12.33 8.94
C ARG A 180 -4.02 11.83 8.83
N VAL A 181 -3.12 12.46 9.58
CA VAL A 181 -1.71 12.08 9.63
C VAL A 181 -1.29 11.81 11.07
N VAL A 182 -0.48 10.78 11.26
CA VAL A 182 0.32 10.57 12.47
C VAL A 182 1.80 10.73 12.09
N PRO A 183 2.49 11.77 12.58
CA PRO A 183 3.92 11.93 12.36
C PRO A 183 4.71 10.89 13.15
N ALA A 184 6.01 10.79 12.90
CA ALA A 184 6.87 9.83 13.59
C ALA A 184 6.95 10.14 15.08
N GLY A 185 7.10 11.42 15.44
CA GLY A 185 7.31 11.87 16.81
C GLY A 185 8.66 12.55 17.00
N ASP A 186 8.88 13.11 18.20
CA ASP A 186 10.16 13.74 18.57
C ASP A 186 11.12 12.74 19.23
N HIS A 187 10.61 11.69 19.88
CA HIS A 187 11.40 10.61 20.49
C HIS A 187 11.94 9.64 19.43
N ARG A 188 13.14 9.91 18.89
CA ARG A 188 13.75 9.09 17.82
C ARG A 188 14.60 7.93 18.31
N GLU A 189 14.82 7.83 19.62
CA GLU A 189 15.58 6.73 20.24
C GLU A 189 14.74 5.46 20.42
N VAL A 190 13.42 5.54 20.15
CA VAL A 190 12.50 4.41 20.16
C VAL A 190 12.97 3.30 19.21
N PRO A 191 13.24 2.09 19.72
CA PRO A 191 13.58 0.95 18.89
C PRO A 191 12.43 0.58 17.95
N VAL A 192 12.75 0.12 16.74
CA VAL A 192 11.71 -0.28 15.77
C VAL A 192 10.95 -1.52 16.24
N GLU A 193 11.51 -2.26 17.18
CA GLU A 193 10.88 -3.34 17.92
C GLU A 193 9.59 -2.90 18.64
N ASP A 194 9.46 -1.62 19.02
CA ASP A 194 8.26 -1.12 19.69
C ASP A 194 7.02 -1.11 18.78
N PHE A 195 7.21 -1.21 17.45
CA PHE A 195 6.10 -1.46 16.52
C PHE A 195 5.48 -2.86 16.69
N THR A 196 6.18 -3.80 17.35
CA THR A 196 5.61 -5.11 17.71
C THR A 196 4.89 -5.11 19.06
N SER A 197 4.93 -4.00 19.81
CA SER A 197 4.32 -3.89 21.13
C SER A 197 2.80 -4.07 21.10
N ALA A 198 2.24 -4.54 22.22
CA ALA A 198 0.78 -4.62 22.41
C ALA A 198 0.10 -3.26 22.22
N ARG A 199 0.81 -2.17 22.57
CA ARG A 199 0.32 -0.79 22.43
C ARG A 199 0.20 -0.37 20.96
N MET A 200 1.15 -0.76 20.11
CA MET A 200 1.04 -0.55 18.65
C MET A 200 -0.11 -1.38 18.05
N GLN A 201 -0.27 -2.64 18.48
CA GLN A 201 -1.38 -3.47 18.02
C GLN A 201 -2.74 -2.87 18.40
N GLN A 202 -2.88 -2.38 19.64
CA GLN A 202 -4.07 -1.69 20.11
C GLN A 202 -4.35 -0.43 19.29
N LEU A 203 -3.32 0.40 19.02
CA LEU A 203 -3.44 1.56 18.14
C LEU A 203 -4.01 1.15 16.78
N MET A 204 -3.40 0.16 16.11
CA MET A 204 -3.84 -0.29 14.80
C MET A 204 -5.28 -0.82 14.81
N GLN A 205 -5.70 -1.51 15.86
CA GLN A 205 -7.08 -2.00 16.01
C GLN A 205 -8.08 -0.87 16.18
N VAL A 206 -7.86 0.02 17.16
CA VAL A 206 -8.75 1.16 17.45
C VAL A 206 -8.90 2.03 16.22
N VAL A 207 -7.78 2.29 15.55
CA VAL A 207 -7.75 3.20 14.42
C VAL A 207 -8.47 2.59 13.21
N LYS A 208 -8.31 1.29 12.93
CA LYS A 208 -9.08 0.60 11.88
C LYS A 208 -10.58 0.59 12.21
N GLN A 209 -10.98 0.27 13.43
CA GLN A 209 -12.39 0.07 13.82
C GLN A 209 -13.20 1.37 13.89
N ARG A 210 -12.53 2.53 13.95
CA ARG A 210 -13.21 3.84 14.04
C ARG A 210 -14.05 4.20 12.81
N TYR A 211 -13.84 3.57 11.65
CA TYR A 211 -14.64 3.82 10.44
C TYR A 211 -14.81 2.51 9.65
N ASN A 212 -15.88 2.39 8.86
CA ASN A 212 -16.20 1.19 8.09
C ASN A 212 -15.30 0.98 6.84
N GLU A 213 -14.84 2.07 6.21
CA GLU A 213 -13.94 2.07 5.05
C GLU A 213 -12.73 3.00 5.30
N ARG A 214 -11.86 2.58 6.22
CA ARG A 214 -10.59 3.24 6.54
C ARG A 214 -9.41 2.54 5.90
N TYR A 215 -8.61 3.34 5.19
CA TYR A 215 -7.33 2.92 4.64
C TYR A 215 -6.21 3.50 5.51
N VAL A 216 -5.41 2.62 6.12
CA VAL A 216 -4.25 3.00 6.92
C VAL A 216 -3.00 2.77 6.07
N ILE A 217 -2.23 3.81 5.83
CA ILE A 217 -1.04 3.78 4.98
C ILE A 217 0.17 4.04 5.87
N LEU A 218 1.07 3.08 5.93
CA LEU A 218 2.31 3.15 6.70
C LEU A 218 3.44 3.52 5.75
N ASP A 219 4.03 4.70 5.91
CA ASP A 219 5.27 5.06 5.20
C ASP A 219 6.45 4.36 5.87
N SER A 220 7.14 3.51 5.13
CA SER A 220 8.18 2.62 5.66
C SER A 220 9.56 3.01 5.12
N PRO A 221 10.63 2.72 5.89
CA PRO A 221 11.97 2.78 5.34
C PRO A 221 12.17 1.82 4.14
N PRO A 222 13.26 1.99 3.37
CA PRO A 222 13.55 1.10 2.25
C PRO A 222 13.82 -0.36 2.69
N ILE A 223 13.58 -1.32 1.79
CA ILE A 223 13.83 -2.76 2.00
C ILE A 223 15.27 -3.05 2.42
N SER A 224 16.25 -2.22 2.03
CA SER A 224 17.63 -2.34 2.50
C SER A 224 17.78 -2.24 4.03
N GLN A 225 16.79 -1.68 4.72
CA GLN A 225 16.63 -1.66 6.18
C GLN A 225 15.62 -2.75 6.58
N SER A 226 15.98 -4.00 6.29
CA SER A 226 15.05 -5.13 6.21
C SER A 226 14.37 -5.53 7.53
N ALA A 227 14.93 -5.17 8.68
CA ALA A 227 14.33 -5.46 9.99
C ALA A 227 13.04 -4.66 10.20
N ASP A 228 13.10 -3.35 9.99
CA ASP A 228 11.99 -2.41 10.15
C ASP A 228 10.81 -2.78 9.26
N LEU A 229 11.08 -3.15 8.01
CA LEU A 229 10.03 -3.57 7.08
C LEU A 229 9.36 -4.87 7.52
N GLN A 230 10.11 -5.86 8.04
CA GLN A 230 9.51 -7.13 8.47
C GLN A 230 8.50 -6.92 9.59
N ILE A 231 8.84 -6.08 10.57
CA ILE A 231 7.94 -5.71 11.66
C ILE A 231 6.68 -5.03 11.12
N LEU A 232 6.85 -4.03 10.24
CA LEU A 232 5.70 -3.32 9.65
C LEU A 232 4.85 -4.23 8.76
N MET A 233 5.46 -5.23 8.11
CA MET A 233 4.72 -6.20 7.32
C MET A 233 3.76 -7.01 8.18
N GLU A 234 4.09 -7.33 9.43
CA GLU A 234 3.18 -8.03 10.36
C GLU A 234 1.92 -7.22 10.71
N LEU A 235 2.03 -5.88 10.70
CA LEU A 235 0.92 -4.97 10.99
C LEU A 235 0.01 -4.69 9.77
N CYS A 236 0.45 -5.07 8.57
CA CYS A 236 -0.21 -4.70 7.32
C CYS A 236 -0.83 -5.89 6.59
N ASP A 237 -1.86 -5.58 5.82
CA ASP A 237 -2.53 -6.54 4.94
C ASP A 237 -1.76 -6.68 3.62
N TYR A 238 -1.23 -5.55 3.12
CA TYR A 238 -0.56 -5.48 1.82
C TYR A 238 0.64 -4.53 1.81
N VAL A 239 1.53 -4.74 0.84
CA VAL A 239 2.72 -3.92 0.60
C VAL A 239 2.70 -3.39 -0.83
N ILE A 240 3.00 -2.10 -0.98
CA ILE A 240 3.26 -1.45 -2.27
C ILE A 240 4.74 -1.11 -2.34
N LEU A 241 5.39 -1.55 -3.43
CA LEU A 241 6.80 -1.30 -3.68
C LEU A 241 6.98 -0.10 -4.61
N VAL A 242 7.63 0.96 -4.14
CA VAL A 242 7.98 2.15 -4.92
C VAL A 242 9.35 1.96 -5.56
N VAL A 243 9.40 2.12 -6.88
CA VAL A 243 10.60 1.94 -7.70
C VAL A 243 10.90 3.26 -8.42
N PRO A 244 12.04 3.91 -8.13
CA PRO A 244 12.44 5.09 -8.87
C PRO A 244 12.83 4.73 -10.31
N TYR A 245 12.36 5.51 -11.27
CA TYR A 245 12.60 5.27 -12.70
C TYR A 245 14.10 5.24 -13.03
N GLY A 246 14.53 4.21 -13.75
CA GLY A 246 15.90 4.06 -14.27
C GLY A 246 16.98 3.79 -13.23
N LYS A 247 16.64 3.48 -11.97
CA LYS A 247 17.61 3.32 -10.87
C LYS A 247 17.65 1.92 -10.25
N VAL A 248 16.83 0.99 -10.74
CA VAL A 248 16.66 -0.35 -10.16
C VAL A 248 16.77 -1.39 -11.27
N THR A 249 17.46 -2.50 -10.99
CA THR A 249 17.56 -3.66 -11.91
C THR A 249 16.43 -4.66 -11.69
N GLU A 250 16.15 -5.48 -12.70
CA GLU A 250 15.14 -6.55 -12.59
C GLU A 250 15.45 -7.55 -11.48
N ALA A 251 16.74 -7.88 -11.28
CA ALA A 251 17.17 -8.79 -10.21
C ALA A 251 16.84 -8.22 -8.82
N GLN A 252 17.16 -6.95 -8.57
CA GLN A 252 16.82 -6.28 -7.30
C GLN A 252 15.32 -6.26 -7.05
N LEU A 253 14.53 -6.05 -8.11
CA LEU A 253 13.07 -6.06 -8.03
C LEU A 253 12.50 -7.44 -7.71
N ALA A 254 13.05 -8.48 -8.34
CA ALA A 254 12.67 -9.88 -8.08
C ALA A 254 13.01 -10.28 -6.63
N ASP A 255 14.18 -9.90 -6.13
CA ASP A 255 14.59 -10.17 -4.76
C ASP A 255 13.67 -9.46 -3.75
N ALA A 256 13.35 -8.18 -3.98
CA ALA A 256 12.40 -7.45 -3.14
C ALA A 256 11.00 -8.07 -3.14
N ALA A 257 10.49 -8.46 -4.31
CA ALA A 257 9.20 -9.12 -4.43
C ALA A 257 9.18 -10.45 -3.66
N LYS A 258 10.29 -11.20 -3.70
CA LYS A 258 10.47 -12.44 -2.94
C LYS A 258 10.49 -12.19 -1.43
N THR A 259 11.20 -11.14 -0.96
CA THR A 259 11.24 -10.77 0.46
C THR A 259 9.86 -10.39 1.00
N ILE A 260 9.07 -9.64 0.22
CA ILE A 260 7.71 -9.23 0.60
C ILE A 260 6.74 -10.43 0.55
N GLY A 261 6.94 -11.31 -0.44
CA GLY A 261 6.08 -12.45 -0.70
C GLY A 261 4.84 -12.11 -1.53
N GLU A 262 4.49 -13.00 -2.46
CA GLU A 262 3.42 -12.80 -3.45
C GLU A 262 2.04 -12.52 -2.84
N LYS A 263 1.76 -13.04 -1.64
CA LYS A 263 0.47 -12.84 -0.96
C LYS A 263 0.28 -11.41 -0.47
N LYS A 264 1.35 -10.77 0.02
CA LYS A 264 1.33 -9.41 0.57
C LYS A 264 1.67 -8.35 -0.47
N LEU A 265 2.50 -8.67 -1.46
CA LEU A 265 2.83 -7.73 -2.53
C LEU A 265 1.59 -7.41 -3.36
N MET A 266 1.08 -6.20 -3.24
CA MET A 266 -0.07 -5.73 -4.01
C MET A 266 0.32 -5.22 -5.39
N GLY A 267 1.52 -4.63 -5.51
CA GLY A 267 2.03 -4.15 -6.77
C GLY A 267 3.22 -3.22 -6.62
N ILE A 268 3.69 -2.76 -7.78
CA ILE A 268 4.85 -1.89 -7.92
C ILE A 268 4.40 -0.54 -8.50
N VAL A 269 4.92 0.55 -7.93
CA VAL A 269 4.68 1.92 -8.39
C VAL A 269 5.99 2.49 -8.90
N PHE A 270 6.05 2.78 -10.20
CA PHE A 270 7.17 3.52 -10.78
C PHE A 270 7.03 5.01 -10.47
N ASN A 271 8.06 5.60 -9.88
CA ASN A 271 8.07 7.01 -9.52
C ASN A 271 9.17 7.78 -10.25
N GLY A 272 8.88 9.03 -10.64
CA GLY A 272 9.83 9.88 -11.34
C GLY A 272 10.05 9.52 -12.81
N GLU A 273 9.06 8.88 -13.45
CA GLU A 273 9.10 8.65 -14.89
C GLU A 273 9.23 9.99 -15.64
N PRO A 274 10.25 10.17 -16.51
CA PRO A 274 10.44 11.40 -17.25
C PRO A 274 9.26 11.58 -18.22
N ARG A 275 8.58 12.73 -18.13
CA ARG A 275 7.65 13.14 -19.19
C ARG A 275 8.49 13.47 -20.43
N PRO A 276 8.38 12.74 -21.56
CA PRO A 276 9.07 13.13 -22.76
C PRO A 276 8.60 14.54 -23.17
N PRO A 277 9.51 15.48 -23.46
CA PRO A 277 9.13 16.81 -23.92
C PRO A 277 8.40 16.68 -25.27
N GLY A 278 7.14 17.13 -25.34
CA GLY A 278 6.47 17.33 -26.64
C GLY A 278 5.12 16.64 -26.89
N LEU A 279 4.45 16.05 -25.89
CA LEU A 279 3.02 15.72 -26.04
C LEU A 279 2.17 16.82 -25.39
N ARG A 280 1.91 17.90 -26.14
CA ARG A 280 0.72 18.72 -25.88
C ARG A 280 -0.50 17.77 -25.90
N PRO A 281 -1.50 17.92 -25.02
CA PRO A 281 -2.76 17.21 -25.19
C PRO A 281 -3.48 17.79 -26.42
N GLY A 282 -3.02 17.36 -27.60
CA GLY A 282 -3.77 17.49 -28.84
C GLY A 282 -4.98 16.58 -28.73
N ARG A 283 -6.15 17.16 -28.94
CA ARG A 283 -7.40 16.43 -29.12
C ARG A 283 -7.13 15.25 -30.05
N ASP A 284 -7.59 14.09 -29.61
CA ASP A 284 -7.73 12.87 -30.40
C ASP A 284 -6.46 12.07 -30.70
N GLN A 285 -6.16 11.10 -29.82
CA GLN A 285 -5.79 9.76 -30.28
C GLN A 285 -5.99 8.73 -29.17
N ARG A 286 -7.15 8.09 -29.19
CA ARG A 286 -7.43 6.83 -28.52
C ARG A 286 -6.51 5.74 -29.09
N ARG A 287 -5.35 5.51 -28.48
CA ARG A 287 -4.66 4.20 -28.39
C ARG A 287 -3.37 4.33 -27.59
N SER A 288 -3.34 3.71 -26.41
CA SER A 288 -2.17 3.72 -25.53
C SER A 288 -1.02 2.89 -26.12
N TRP A 289 0.20 3.38 -25.93
CA TRP A 289 1.45 2.75 -26.37
C TRP A 289 1.62 1.31 -25.84
N TRP A 290 1.11 1.00 -24.65
CA TRP A 290 1.10 -0.34 -24.06
C TRP A 290 0.32 -1.39 -24.88
N GLN A 291 -0.71 -1.00 -25.64
CA GLN A 291 -1.43 -1.93 -26.53
C GLN A 291 -0.59 -2.40 -27.73
N ARG A 292 0.53 -1.74 -28.05
CA ARG A 292 1.44 -2.16 -29.13
C ARG A 292 2.42 -3.25 -28.68
N LEU A 293 2.77 -3.29 -27.40
CA LEU A 293 3.71 -4.29 -26.86
C LEU A 293 3.09 -5.69 -26.72
N TRP A 294 1.76 -5.82 -26.60
CA TRP A 294 1.10 -7.13 -26.50
C TRP A 294 0.94 -7.87 -27.84
N LYS A 295 1.06 -7.18 -29.00
CA LYS A 295 0.86 -7.80 -30.32
C LYS A 295 2.12 -8.38 -30.97
N SER A 296 3.28 -8.31 -30.33
CA SER A 296 4.54 -8.85 -30.89
C SER A 296 4.85 -10.30 -30.49
N SER A 297 4.03 -10.95 -29.66
CA SER A 297 4.30 -12.32 -29.18
C SER A 297 3.32 -13.37 -29.69
N GLY A 298 2.76 -13.19 -30.88
CA GLY A 298 1.80 -14.13 -31.46
C GLY A 298 1.79 -14.14 -32.97
N LYS A 299 2.91 -14.54 -33.61
CA LYS A 299 2.94 -15.11 -34.97
C LYS A 299 4.19 -15.97 -35.12
N GLY A 300 4.02 -17.28 -34.94
CA GLY A 300 4.99 -18.32 -35.25
C GLY A 300 4.25 -19.65 -35.29
N GLY A 301 3.67 -19.97 -36.44
CA GLY A 301 2.84 -21.15 -36.62
C GLY A 301 2.21 -21.18 -38.01
N SER A 302 3.03 -21.52 -39.00
CA SER A 302 2.67 -22.29 -40.19
C SER A 302 3.85 -23.18 -40.52
#